data_AF-A0A265E7Q5-F1
#
_entry.id   AF-A0A265E7Q5-F1
#
_cell.length_a   1.000
_cell.length_b   1.000
_cell.length_c   1.000
_cell.angle_alpha   90.00
_cell.angle_beta   90.00
_cell.angle_gamma   90.00
#
_symmetry.space_group_name_H-M   'P 1'
#
loop_
_entity.id
_entity.type
_entity.pdbx_description
1 polymer ?
#
loop_
_entity_poly.entity_id
_entity_poly.type
_entity_poly.pdbx_seq_one_letter_code
_entity_poly.pdbx_strand_id
1 'polypeptide(L)'
;MEIFGLFAGLAIIGILLAIFFFLLGIVKWLLQGYFLFRVAEKKNLDIPLLGFVPFGTFYLGGQMYDGHITERGQFNPKTIGLVFAIVGIVIYIMGLSIGDIAISYVLMESIAFLGLFKAYTKNLGVAALLALLNFVTAGIAAIIILFLYKRKLEEDAFGIVDETGEADKSI
;
A
#
# COMPACT_ATOMS: atom_id res chain seq x y z
N MET A 1 -15.75 -46.57 -5.96
CA MET A 1 -16.43 -45.49 -5.22
C MET A 1 -15.48 -44.70 -4.32
N GLU A 2 -14.49 -45.33 -3.67
CA GLU A 2 -13.56 -44.65 -2.74
C GLU A 2 -12.69 -43.56 -3.39
N ILE A 3 -12.17 -43.78 -4.60
CA ILE A 3 -11.34 -42.81 -5.32
C ILE A 3 -12.14 -41.53 -5.67
N PHE A 4 -13.40 -41.68 -6.11
CA PHE A 4 -14.29 -40.55 -6.38
C PHE A 4 -14.66 -39.77 -5.11
N GLY A 5 -14.84 -40.47 -3.98
CA GLY A 5 -15.05 -39.84 -2.67
C GLY A 5 -13.84 -39.05 -2.19
N LEU A 6 -12.62 -39.57 -2.40
CA LEU A 6 -11.37 -38.88 -2.08
C LEU A 6 -11.20 -37.60 -2.91
N PHE A 7 -11.42 -37.66 -4.24
CA PHE A 7 -11.34 -36.47 -5.10
C PHE A 7 -12.41 -35.42 -4.76
N ALA A 8 -13.64 -35.84 -4.45
CA ALA A 8 -14.68 -34.93 -4.00
C ALA A 8 -14.32 -34.26 -2.66
N GLY A 9 -13.79 -35.02 -1.70
CA GLY A 9 -13.29 -34.49 -0.43
C GLY A 9 -12.17 -33.47 -0.60
N LEU A 10 -11.17 -33.78 -1.45
CA LEU A 10 -10.07 -32.85 -1.77
C LEU A 10 -10.57 -31.59 -2.48
N ALA A 11 -11.53 -31.72 -3.39
CA ALA A 11 -12.15 -30.58 -4.07
C ALA A 11 -12.87 -29.66 -3.08
N ILE A 12 -13.63 -30.22 -2.13
CA ILE A 12 -14.31 -29.43 -1.08
C ILE A 12 -13.30 -28.70 -0.21
N ILE A 13 -12.23 -29.37 0.24
CA ILE A 13 -11.16 -28.74 1.02
C ILE A 13 -10.53 -27.59 0.21
N GLY A 14 -10.25 -27.82 -1.07
CA GLY A 14 -9.72 -26.79 -1.98
C GLY A 14 -10.63 -25.57 -2.09
N ILE A 15 -11.95 -25.79 -2.26
CA ILE A 15 -12.94 -24.70 -2.33
C ILE A 15 -13.00 -23.93 -1.01
N LEU A 16 -13.04 -24.62 0.14
CA LEU A 16 -13.08 -23.98 1.45
C LEU A 16 -11.84 -23.13 1.69
N LEU A 17 -10.65 -23.64 1.34
CA LEU A 17 -9.41 -22.88 1.43
C LEU A 17 -9.43 -21.67 0.50
N ALA A 18 -9.90 -21.82 -0.75
CA ALA A 18 -10.01 -20.71 -1.69
C ALA A 18 -10.93 -19.60 -1.16
N ILE A 19 -12.09 -19.96 -0.61
CA ILE A 19 -13.01 -19.00 0.01
C ILE A 19 -12.35 -18.30 1.20
N PHE A 20 -11.69 -19.07 2.07
CA PHE A 20 -11.01 -18.51 3.24
C PHE A 20 -9.93 -17.49 2.85
N PHE A 21 -9.04 -17.82 1.90
CA PHE A 21 -8.01 -16.91 1.41
C PHE A 21 -8.59 -15.71 0.66
N PHE A 22 -9.69 -15.90 -0.08
CA PHE A 22 -10.39 -14.81 -0.74
C PHE A 22 -10.94 -13.78 0.26
N LEU A 23 -11.59 -14.25 1.33
CA LEU A 23 -12.08 -13.39 2.40
C LEU A 23 -10.95 -12.66 3.12
N LEU A 24 -9.85 -13.37 3.43
CA LEU A 24 -8.65 -12.72 3.99
C LEU A 24 -8.08 -11.66 3.05
N GLY A 25 -8.05 -11.93 1.75
CA GLY A 25 -7.63 -10.98 0.72
C GLY A 25 -8.48 -9.72 0.70
N ILE A 26 -9.81 -9.86 0.78
CA ILE A 26 -10.74 -8.72 0.87
C ILE A 26 -10.48 -7.91 2.14
N VAL A 27 -10.38 -8.56 3.30
CA VAL A 27 -10.14 -7.87 4.58
C VAL A 27 -8.80 -7.13 4.53
N LYS A 28 -7.73 -7.78 4.06
CA LYS A 28 -6.42 -7.15 3.86
C LYS A 28 -6.53 -5.93 2.95
N TRP A 29 -7.18 -6.08 1.80
CA TRP A 29 -7.34 -5.00 0.83
C TRP A 29 -8.12 -3.81 1.40
N LEU A 30 -9.23 -4.04 2.10
CA LEU A 30 -10.03 -2.99 2.72
C LEU A 30 -9.25 -2.25 3.83
N LEU A 31 -8.53 -2.97 4.68
CA LEU A 31 -7.70 -2.36 5.74
C LEU A 31 -6.59 -1.50 5.14
N GLN A 32 -5.87 -2.03 4.15
CA GLN A 32 -4.81 -1.30 3.49
C GLN A 32 -5.34 -0.05 2.78
N GLY A 33 -6.45 -0.18 2.04
CA GLY A 33 -7.10 0.93 1.35
C GLY A 33 -7.60 2.00 2.32
N TYR A 34 -8.19 1.59 3.45
CA TYR A 34 -8.64 2.52 4.50
C TYR A 34 -7.50 3.33 5.09
N PHE A 35 -6.40 2.70 5.51
CA PHE A 35 -5.29 3.44 6.09
C PHE A 35 -4.58 4.31 5.05
N LEU A 36 -4.42 3.83 3.82
CA LEU A 36 -3.87 4.64 2.74
C LEU A 36 -4.74 5.85 2.44
N PHE A 37 -6.06 5.69 2.38
CA PHE A 37 -7.02 6.80 2.24
C PHE A 37 -6.82 7.84 3.35
N ARG A 38 -6.71 7.42 4.61
CA ARG A 38 -6.51 8.34 5.74
C ARG A 38 -5.18 9.09 5.66
N VAL A 39 -4.10 8.42 5.30
CA VAL A 39 -2.79 9.07 5.12
C VAL A 39 -2.86 10.04 3.93
N ALA A 40 -3.46 9.63 2.81
CA ALA A 40 -3.62 10.45 1.61
C ALA A 40 -4.46 11.71 1.86
N GLU A 41 -5.58 11.60 2.59
CA GLU A 41 -6.39 12.75 2.99
C GLU A 41 -5.58 13.76 3.81
N LYS A 42 -4.88 13.28 4.86
CA LYS A 42 -4.06 14.14 5.74
C LYS A 42 -2.89 14.78 5.03
N LYS A 43 -2.32 14.09 4.04
CA LYS A 43 -1.24 14.60 3.18
C LYS A 43 -1.76 15.42 2.00
N ASN A 44 -3.07 15.64 1.89
CA ASN A 44 -3.70 16.38 0.80
C ASN A 44 -3.33 15.86 -0.60
N LEU A 45 -3.21 14.54 -0.75
CA LEU A 45 -2.97 13.91 -2.04
C LEU A 45 -4.20 13.98 -2.95
N ASP A 46 -3.94 13.87 -4.25
CA ASP A 46 -5.01 13.86 -5.25
C ASP A 46 -5.75 12.53 -5.25
N ILE A 47 -7.08 12.62 -5.25
CA ILE A 47 -8.04 11.50 -5.31
C ILE A 47 -7.72 10.38 -4.28
N PRO A 48 -7.81 10.66 -2.95
CA PRO A 48 -7.53 9.67 -1.91
C PRO A 48 -8.34 8.36 -2.02
N LEU A 49 -9.53 8.44 -2.64
CA LEU A 49 -10.41 7.28 -2.88
C LEU A 49 -9.75 6.17 -3.72
N LEU A 50 -8.70 6.48 -4.47
CA LEU A 50 -7.94 5.47 -5.21
C LEU A 50 -7.26 4.43 -4.31
N GLY A 51 -7.17 4.66 -3.00
CA GLY A 51 -6.72 3.65 -2.04
C GLY A 51 -7.61 2.40 -2.03
N PHE A 52 -8.88 2.51 -2.43
CA PHE A 52 -9.83 1.40 -2.52
C PHE A 52 -9.99 0.84 -3.93
N VAL A 53 -9.19 1.29 -4.89
CA VAL A 53 -9.27 0.82 -6.29
C VAL A 53 -8.06 -0.08 -6.54
N PRO A 54 -8.24 -1.27 -7.16
CA PRO A 54 -7.10 -2.06 -7.60
C PRO A 54 -6.15 -1.19 -8.44
N PHE A 55 -4.85 -1.27 -8.18
CA PHE A 55 -3.82 -0.42 -8.82
C PHE A 55 -3.88 1.08 -8.48
N GLY A 56 -4.95 1.59 -7.87
CA GLY A 56 -5.05 2.98 -7.41
C GLY A 56 -4.10 3.29 -6.25
N THR A 57 -3.70 2.27 -5.48
CA THR A 57 -2.62 2.34 -4.50
C THR A 57 -1.29 2.77 -5.13
N PHE A 58 -1.03 2.42 -6.40
CA PHE A 58 0.21 2.76 -7.09
C PHE A 58 0.29 4.24 -7.42
N TYR A 59 -0.85 4.82 -7.78
CA TYR A 59 -0.99 6.24 -8.01
C TYR A 59 -0.71 7.06 -6.74
N LEU A 60 -1.34 6.68 -5.61
CA LEU A 60 -1.12 7.35 -4.32
C LEU A 60 0.30 7.13 -3.78
N GLY A 61 0.87 5.94 -3.95
CA GLY A 61 2.25 5.64 -3.58
C GLY A 61 3.27 6.45 -4.39
N GLY A 62 3.07 6.54 -5.71
CA GLY A 62 3.91 7.34 -6.60
C GLY A 62 3.85 8.84 -6.30
N GLN A 63 2.66 9.36 -5.98
CA GLN A 63 2.51 10.74 -5.50
C GLN A 63 3.41 11.04 -4.28
N MET A 64 3.52 10.10 -3.33
CA MET A 64 4.41 10.28 -2.17
C MET A 64 5.90 10.11 -2.50
N TYR A 65 6.23 9.42 -3.60
CA TYR A 65 7.61 9.25 -4.05
C TYR A 65 8.17 10.54 -4.69
N ASP A 66 7.36 11.23 -5.49
CA ASP A 66 7.77 12.40 -6.29
C ASP A 66 7.99 13.68 -5.45
N GLY A 67 7.57 13.67 -4.18
CA GLY A 67 8.10 14.55 -3.14
C GLY A 67 7.68 16.04 -3.17
N HIS A 68 6.79 16.46 -4.08
CA HIS A 68 6.35 17.86 -4.21
C HIS A 68 4.86 17.99 -4.51
N ILE A 69 4.00 17.69 -3.54
CA ILE A 69 2.56 17.94 -3.67
C ILE A 69 2.15 18.85 -2.52
N THR A 70 2.39 20.14 -2.73
CA THR A 70 2.10 21.16 -1.72
C THR A 70 0.62 21.55 -1.73
N GLU A 71 -0.14 21.30 -2.81
CA GLU A 71 -1.56 21.70 -2.91
C GLU A 71 -2.39 20.77 -3.82
N ARG A 72 -3.60 20.37 -3.37
CA ARG A 72 -4.58 19.63 -4.17
C ARG A 72 -4.92 20.40 -5.44
N GLY A 73 -4.93 19.73 -6.59
CA GLY A 73 -5.32 20.34 -7.87
C GLY A 73 -4.21 21.07 -8.64
N GLN A 74 -3.00 21.24 -8.08
CA GLN A 74 -1.79 21.62 -8.84
C GLN A 74 -1.08 20.40 -9.44
N PHE A 75 -1.87 19.49 -10.00
CA PHE A 75 -1.42 18.17 -10.41
C PHE A 75 -0.46 18.25 -11.61
N ASN A 76 0.82 18.01 -11.37
CA ASN A 76 1.80 17.62 -12.39
C ASN A 76 2.42 16.28 -11.95
N PRO A 77 1.76 15.14 -12.20
CA PRO A 77 2.35 13.84 -11.92
C PRO A 77 3.55 13.71 -12.85
N LYS A 78 4.75 13.95 -12.35
CA LYS A 78 5.94 13.64 -13.14
C LYS A 78 6.13 12.13 -13.15
N THR A 79 5.35 11.51 -14.03
CA THR A 79 5.63 10.26 -14.73
C THR A 79 5.56 8.99 -13.87
N ILE A 80 6.06 8.95 -12.64
CA ILE A 80 6.32 7.69 -11.94
C ILE A 80 5.04 7.02 -11.41
N GLY A 81 4.17 7.74 -10.67
CA GLY A 81 2.93 7.15 -10.15
C GLY A 81 1.94 6.72 -11.23
N LEU A 82 1.82 7.53 -12.29
CA LEU A 82 0.99 7.19 -13.44
C LEU A 82 1.60 6.03 -14.25
N VAL A 83 2.93 5.99 -14.42
CA VAL A 83 3.62 4.86 -15.05
C VAL A 83 3.42 3.58 -14.25
N PHE A 84 3.54 3.59 -12.93
CA PHE A 84 3.27 2.38 -12.13
C PHE A 84 1.83 1.91 -12.26
N ALA A 85 0.86 2.82 -12.26
CA ALA A 85 -0.55 2.47 -12.46
C ALA A 85 -0.78 1.87 -13.86
N ILE A 86 -0.25 2.50 -14.91
CA ILE A 86 -0.35 2.01 -16.30
C ILE A 86 0.34 0.65 -16.45
N VAL A 87 1.56 0.50 -15.95
CA VAL A 87 2.32 -0.77 -15.99
C VAL A 87 1.54 -1.87 -15.26
N GLY A 88 0.94 -1.55 -14.10
CA GLY A 88 0.08 -2.48 -13.37
C GLY A 88 -1.10 -2.98 -14.18
N ILE A 89 -1.80 -2.06 -14.85
CA ILE A 89 -2.92 -2.38 -15.73
C ILE A 89 -2.47 -3.18 -16.95
N VAL A 90 -1.34 -2.82 -17.57
CA VAL A 90 -0.79 -3.54 -18.74
C VAL A 90 -0.45 -4.98 -18.36
N ILE A 91 0.24 -5.20 -17.25
CA ILE A 91 0.56 -6.55 -16.73
C ILE A 91 -0.72 -7.37 -16.51
N TYR A 92 -1.78 -6.75 -15.99
CA TYR A 92 -3.07 -7.40 -15.83
C TYR A 92 -3.69 -7.84 -17.18
N ILE A 93 -3.55 -7.02 -18.22
CA ILE A 93 -4.14 -7.28 -19.56
C ILE A 93 -3.32 -8.29 -20.38
N MET A 94 -2.02 -8.46 -20.12
CA MET A 94 -1.11 -9.30 -20.91
C MET A 94 -1.40 -10.82 -20.87
N GLY A 95 -2.50 -11.26 -20.27
CA GLY A 95 -2.90 -12.67 -20.24
C GLY A 95 -1.96 -13.56 -19.42
N LEU A 96 -1.23 -12.95 -18.49
CA LEU A 96 -0.37 -13.64 -17.54
C LEU A 96 -1.19 -14.59 -16.66
N SER A 97 -0.53 -15.63 -16.13
CA SER A 97 -1.22 -16.53 -15.20
C SER A 97 -1.66 -15.77 -13.95
N ILE A 98 -2.69 -16.27 -13.27
CA ILE A 98 -3.18 -15.65 -12.02
C ILE A 98 -2.05 -15.53 -10.98
N GLY A 99 -1.14 -16.50 -10.94
CA GLY A 99 0.04 -16.47 -10.08
C GLY A 99 1.00 -15.34 -10.44
N ASP A 100 1.30 -15.17 -11.74
CA ASP A 100 2.18 -14.11 -12.22
C ASP A 100 1.59 -12.72 -11.93
N ILE A 101 0.28 -12.54 -12.10
CA ILE A 101 -0.43 -11.30 -11.78
C ILE A 101 -0.35 -11.03 -10.29
N ALA A 102 -0.59 -12.03 -9.44
CA ALA A 102 -0.53 -11.88 -7.99
C ALA A 102 0.87 -11.48 -7.51
N ILE A 103 1.92 -12.15 -7.99
CA ILE A 103 3.31 -11.85 -7.65
C ILE A 103 3.69 -10.45 -8.13
N SER A 104 3.37 -10.14 -9.39
CA SER A 104 3.67 -8.82 -9.98
C SER A 104 2.95 -7.70 -9.24
N TYR A 105 1.69 -7.92 -8.87
CA TYR A 105 0.91 -6.96 -8.09
C TYR A 105 1.59 -6.68 -6.74
N VAL A 106 1.94 -7.71 -5.97
CA VAL A 106 2.58 -7.55 -4.65
C VAL A 106 3.95 -6.87 -4.76
N LEU A 107 4.71 -7.18 -5.82
CA LEU A 107 6.00 -6.54 -6.08
C LEU A 107 5.83 -5.05 -6.43
N MET A 108 4.94 -4.72 -7.36
CA MET A 108 4.64 -3.34 -7.75
C MET A 108 4.05 -2.54 -6.59
N GLU A 109 3.18 -3.16 -5.79
CA GLU A 109 2.62 -2.57 -4.58
C GLU A 109 3.72 -2.18 -3.59
N SER A 110 4.69 -3.07 -3.37
CA SER A 110 5.84 -2.81 -2.52
C SER A 110 6.73 -1.66 -3.04
N ILE A 111 6.93 -1.57 -4.35
CA ILE A 111 7.68 -0.47 -4.98
C ILE A 111 6.90 0.84 -4.84
N ALA A 112 5.59 0.83 -5.09
CA ALA A 112 4.75 2.02 -4.95
C ALA A 112 4.74 2.54 -3.50
N PHE A 113 4.73 1.66 -2.50
CA PHE A 113 4.81 2.05 -1.10
C PHE A 113 6.18 2.57 -0.66
N LEU A 114 7.23 2.43 -1.48
CA LEU A 114 8.56 2.93 -1.11
C LEU A 114 8.57 4.45 -0.87
N GLY A 115 7.81 5.22 -1.67
CA GLY A 115 7.61 6.65 -1.44
C GLY A 115 6.95 6.94 -0.09
N LEU A 116 5.92 6.17 0.24
CA LEU A 116 5.19 6.28 1.50
C LEU A 116 6.05 5.88 2.70
N PHE A 117 6.81 4.79 2.59
CA PHE A 117 7.72 4.34 3.63
C PHE A 117 8.86 5.33 3.84
N LYS A 118 9.41 5.90 2.77
CA LYS A 118 10.40 6.99 2.86
C LYS A 118 9.82 8.21 3.55
N ALA A 119 8.58 8.59 3.25
CA ALA A 119 7.90 9.71 3.89
C ALA A 119 7.64 9.45 5.40
N TYR A 120 7.41 8.19 5.78
CA TYR A 120 7.23 7.79 7.18
C TYR A 120 8.56 7.75 7.96
N THR A 121 9.58 7.07 7.43
CA THR A 121 10.86 6.81 8.11
C THR A 121 11.87 7.94 7.96
N LYS A 122 11.67 8.83 6.97
CA LYS A 122 12.64 9.85 6.54
C LYS A 122 14.01 9.26 6.10
N ASN A 123 14.09 7.96 5.83
CA ASN A 123 15.31 7.26 5.43
C ASN A 123 15.04 6.27 4.29
N LEU A 124 15.73 6.43 3.16
CA LEU A 124 15.54 5.61 1.97
C LEU A 124 15.95 4.14 2.18
N GLY A 125 17.03 3.89 2.91
CA GLY A 125 17.51 2.53 3.18
C GLY A 125 16.50 1.74 4.02
N VAL A 126 15.98 2.36 5.08
CA VAL A 126 14.91 1.75 5.90
C VAL A 126 13.63 1.56 5.08
N ALA A 127 13.27 2.53 4.23
CA ALA A 127 12.11 2.42 3.36
C ALA A 127 12.22 1.24 2.37
N ALA A 128 13.41 1.00 1.80
CA ALA A 128 13.67 -0.13 0.93
C ALA A 128 13.55 -1.47 1.69
N LEU A 129 14.05 -1.54 2.93
CA LEU A 129 13.87 -2.72 3.79
C LEU A 129 12.39 -2.97 4.11
N LEU A 130 11.61 -1.92 4.37
CA LEU A 130 10.18 -2.04 4.58
C LEU A 130 9.43 -2.47 3.31
N ALA A 131 9.85 -2.01 2.13
CA ALA A 131 9.31 -2.46 0.85
C ALA A 131 9.60 -3.95 0.61
N LEU A 132 10.82 -4.40 0.91
CA LEU A 132 11.16 -5.82 0.84
C LEU A 132 10.33 -6.65 1.84
N LEU A 133 10.22 -6.17 3.08
CA LEU A 133 9.38 -6.82 4.09
C LEU A 133 7.92 -6.89 3.65
N ASN A 134 7.41 -5.84 3.02
CA ASN A 134 6.06 -5.81 2.47
C ASN A 134 5.84 -6.87 1.39
N PHE A 135 6.80 -7.05 0.49
CA PHE A 135 6.75 -8.09 -0.52
C PHE A 135 6.72 -9.49 0.12
N VAL A 136 7.65 -9.78 1.04
CA VAL A 136 7.77 -11.09 1.71
C VAL A 136 6.54 -11.40 2.57
N THR A 137 5.90 -10.37 3.14
CA THR A 137 4.68 -10.50 3.96
C THR A 137 3.39 -10.32 3.17
N ALA A 138 3.45 -10.34 1.83
CA ALA A 138 2.28 -10.20 0.95
C ALA A 138 1.40 -8.96 1.23
N GLY A 139 2.01 -7.85 1.64
CA GLY A 139 1.33 -6.58 1.89
C GLY A 139 0.95 -6.31 3.35
N ILE A 140 1.19 -7.24 4.28
CA ILE A 140 0.84 -7.05 5.70
C ILE A 140 1.67 -5.91 6.32
N ALA A 141 2.96 -5.81 5.98
CA ALA A 141 3.80 -4.74 6.51
C ALA A 141 3.28 -3.34 6.14
N ALA A 142 2.78 -3.14 4.91
CA ALA A 142 2.19 -1.87 4.50
C ALA A 142 1.03 -1.47 5.39
N ILE A 143 0.13 -2.39 5.75
CA ILE A 143 -1.00 -2.09 6.65
C ILE A 143 -0.50 -1.55 7.98
N ILE A 144 0.48 -2.22 8.58
CA ILE A 144 1.05 -1.82 9.88
C ILE A 144 1.70 -0.45 9.77
N ILE A 145 2.55 -0.23 8.76
CA ILE A 145 3.24 1.04 8.57
C ILE A 145 2.27 2.17 8.26
N LEU A 146 1.23 1.93 7.45
CA LEU A 146 0.18 2.90 7.17
C LEU A 146 -0.61 3.28 8.43
N PHE A 147 -0.93 2.30 9.28
CA PHE A 147 -1.56 2.55 10.57
C PHE A 147 -0.68 3.42 11.47
N LEU A 148 0.60 3.07 11.60
CA LEU A 148 1.56 3.85 12.39
C LEU A 148 1.75 5.25 11.82
N TYR A 149 1.78 5.37 10.50
CA TYR A 149 1.93 6.68 9.86
C TYR A 149 0.69 7.55 10.05
N LYS A 150 -0.52 6.98 9.91
CA LYS A 150 -1.78 7.67 10.25
C LYS A 150 -1.72 8.22 11.67
N ARG A 151 -1.31 7.39 12.63
CA ARG A 151 -1.22 7.74 14.05
C ARG A 151 -0.21 8.87 14.28
N LYS A 152 0.99 8.77 13.70
CA LYS A 152 2.00 9.83 13.74
C LYS A 152 1.47 11.16 13.19
N LEU A 153 0.77 11.13 12.06
CA LEU A 153 0.14 12.33 11.50
C LEU A 153 -1.03 12.87 12.34
N GLU A 154 -1.64 12.05 13.18
CA GLU A 154 -2.63 12.48 14.18
C GLU A 154 -1.91 13.20 15.32
N GLU A 155 -0.87 12.59 15.89
CA GLU A 155 -0.06 13.14 16.99
C GLU A 155 0.57 14.50 16.60
N ASP A 156 1.16 14.59 15.40
CA ASP A 156 1.73 15.83 14.84
C ASP A 156 0.68 16.95 14.73
N ALA A 157 -0.58 16.61 14.42
CA ALA A 157 -1.67 17.58 14.26
C ALA A 157 -2.26 18.05 15.61
N PHE A 158 -2.15 17.24 16.66
CA PHE A 158 -2.61 17.58 18.02
C PHE A 158 -1.53 18.28 18.87
N GLY A 159 -0.34 18.52 18.32
CA GLY A 159 0.73 19.23 19.02
C GLY A 159 1.35 18.45 20.18
N ILE A 160 1.16 17.13 20.22
CA ILE A 160 1.87 16.26 21.19
C ILE A 160 3.28 16.01 20.64
N VAL A 161 4.08 17.08 20.59
CA VAL A 161 5.53 17.00 20.48
C VAL A 161 6.05 17.09 21.91
N ASP A 162 6.54 15.95 22.41
CA ASP A 162 7.22 15.85 23.69
C ASP A 162 8.52 16.68 23.69
N GLU A 163 8.86 17.12 24.88
CA GLU A 163 9.80 18.15 25.27
C GLU A 163 11.24 17.73 25.00
N THR A 164 11.74 17.94 23.78
CA THR A 164 13.18 17.97 23.52
C THR A 164 13.66 19.41 23.37
N GLY A 165 13.63 20.14 24.50
CA GLY A 165 14.82 20.80 25.03
C GLY A 165 15.61 21.79 24.17
N GLU A 166 15.09 22.34 23.08
CA GLU A 166 15.65 23.56 22.48
C GLU A 166 14.75 24.74 22.81
N ALA A 167 15.10 25.39 23.92
CA ALA A 167 14.74 26.76 24.16
C ALA A 167 15.13 27.57 22.93
N ASP A 168 14.13 28.12 22.25
CA ASP A 168 14.33 29.18 21.27
C ASP A 168 15.00 30.37 21.98
N LYS A 169 16.33 30.38 21.91
CA LYS A 169 17.17 31.52 22.17
C LYS A 169 17.53 32.11 20.82
N SER A 170 16.82 33.15 20.39
CA SER A 170 17.37 34.46 20.02
C SER A 170 16.32 35.25 19.22
N ILE A 171 15.79 36.33 19.81
CA ILE A 171 16.01 37.75 19.44
C ILE A 171 15.48 38.09 18.04
#